data_AF-A0A536T2A4-F1
#
_entry.id   AF-A0A536T2A4-F1
#
_cell.length_a   1.000
_cell.length_b   1.000
_cell.length_c   1.000
_cell.angle_alpha   90.00
_cell.angle_beta   90.00
_cell.angle_gamma   90.00
#
_symmetry.space_group_name_H-M   'P 1'
#
loop_
_entity.id
_entity.type
_entity.pdbx_description
1 polymer ?
#
loop_
_entity_poly.entity_id
_entity_poly.type
_entity_poly.pdbx_seq_one_letter_code
_entity_poly.pdbx_strand_id
1 'polypeptide(L)'
;MRVYTERDTMSSTSGRSSLDDVVDAYKAGIDVTLIDVNLRRSVDERLANLQRFPSARGPRARDGEVTDFAALIQRLSDAAIEFILIGGVAATVHGSVRLTRDVDVVYARDSNNVRKICDALEKIRPYLRGASKGLPFRLDPPTMTAGLNFTLTTDEGDLDLLGEMTGGGTYEQLLPRAVRIEMYGRTCYCLSIDQLIAAKRAAGRPRDIDAIAELEIIRERSTRT
;
A
#
# COMPACT_ATOMS: atom_id res chain seq x y z
N MET A 1 38.47 -5.52 -53.70
CA MET A 1 37.21 -4.96 -53.18
C MET A 1 36.91 -5.64 -51.85
N ARG A 2 37.45 -5.10 -50.75
CA ARG A 2 37.17 -5.57 -49.37
C ARG A 2 36.16 -4.60 -48.78
N VAL A 3 34.94 -5.06 -48.53
CA VAL A 3 33.91 -4.27 -47.86
C VAL A 3 34.00 -4.60 -46.37
N TYR A 4 34.33 -3.59 -45.58
CA TYR A 4 34.23 -3.60 -44.12
C TYR A 4 32.74 -3.57 -43.76
N THR A 5 32.30 -4.48 -42.90
CA THR A 5 31.06 -4.30 -42.14
C THR A 5 31.46 -3.98 -40.70
N GLU A 6 31.40 -2.69 -40.38
CA GLU A 6 31.46 -2.19 -39.01
C GLU A 6 30.29 -2.80 -38.23
N ARG A 7 30.62 -3.50 -37.15
CA ARG A 7 29.65 -3.82 -36.10
C ARG A 7 29.51 -2.56 -35.25
N ASP A 8 28.41 -1.85 -35.43
CA ASP A 8 27.96 -0.84 -34.49
C ASP A 8 27.81 -1.48 -33.11
N THR A 9 28.74 -1.15 -32.24
CA THR A 9 28.62 -1.39 -30.80
C THR A 9 27.75 -0.26 -30.26
N MET A 10 26.44 -0.53 -30.11
CA MET A 10 25.57 0.32 -29.32
C MET A 10 26.06 0.29 -27.86
N SER A 11 26.84 1.30 -27.51
CA SER A 11 27.18 1.68 -26.15
C SER A 11 25.88 2.00 -25.41
N SER A 12 25.50 1.13 -24.46
CA SER A 12 24.38 1.33 -23.56
C SER A 12 24.72 2.44 -22.57
N THR A 13 24.50 3.69 -22.97
CA THR A 13 24.39 4.80 -22.03
C THR A 13 23.04 4.66 -21.34
N SER A 14 23.03 4.58 -20.00
CA SER A 14 21.82 4.49 -19.19
C SER A 14 20.97 5.75 -19.39
N GLY A 15 20.02 5.69 -20.31
CA GLY A 15 19.08 6.78 -20.56
C GLY A 15 18.18 6.94 -19.35
N ARG A 16 18.34 8.07 -18.63
CA ARG A 16 17.43 8.49 -17.57
C ARG A 16 16.01 8.60 -18.15
N SER A 17 15.01 8.03 -17.48
CA SER A 17 13.63 8.06 -17.99
C SER A 17 13.07 9.48 -17.89
N SER A 18 12.27 9.91 -18.87
CA SER A 18 11.50 11.17 -18.79
C SER A 18 10.65 11.25 -17.51
N LEU A 19 10.26 10.11 -16.94
CA LEU A 19 9.55 10.07 -15.66
C LEU A 19 10.46 10.44 -14.47
N ASP A 20 11.73 10.08 -14.52
CA ASP A 20 12.67 10.37 -13.42
C ASP A 20 12.95 11.87 -13.32
N ASP A 21 13.10 12.55 -14.46
CA ASP A 21 13.27 14.01 -14.49
C ASP A 21 12.04 14.73 -13.92
N VAL A 22 10.83 14.22 -14.21
CA VAL A 22 9.60 14.75 -13.63
C VAL A 22 9.53 14.49 -12.13
N VAL A 23 9.83 13.26 -11.68
CA VAL A 23 9.86 12.92 -10.24
C VAL A 23 10.86 13.82 -9.50
N ASP A 24 12.04 14.05 -10.04
CA ASP A 24 13.06 14.91 -9.42
C ASP A 24 12.63 16.38 -9.35
N ALA A 25 11.92 16.89 -10.37
CA ALA A 25 11.33 18.22 -10.31
C ALA A 25 10.31 18.33 -9.16
N TYR A 26 9.53 17.28 -8.92
CA TYR A 26 8.56 17.23 -7.82
C TYR A 26 9.22 17.16 -6.44
N LYS A 27 10.39 16.52 -6.31
CA LYS A 27 11.15 16.48 -5.04
C LYS A 27 11.46 17.87 -4.50
N ALA A 28 11.75 18.83 -5.38
CA ALA A 28 12.07 20.21 -4.99
C ALA A 28 10.92 20.93 -4.27
N GLY A 29 9.67 20.50 -4.49
CA GLY A 29 8.47 21.07 -3.86
C GLY A 29 8.05 20.40 -2.55
N ILE A 30 8.74 19.34 -2.12
CA ILE A 30 8.37 18.58 -0.92
C ILE A 30 9.05 19.20 0.30
N ASP A 31 8.25 19.65 1.26
CA ASP A 31 8.75 20.00 2.60
C ASP A 31 9.14 18.73 3.35
N VAL A 32 10.43 18.56 3.48
CA VAL A 32 11.07 17.41 4.10
C VAL A 32 11.08 17.43 5.63
N THR A 33 10.69 18.56 6.25
CA THR A 33 10.70 18.73 7.71
C THR A 33 9.81 17.69 8.39
N LEU A 34 8.60 17.49 7.88
CA LEU A 34 7.68 16.49 8.44
C LEU A 34 8.16 15.06 8.19
N ILE A 35 8.84 14.81 7.07
CA ILE A 35 9.48 13.51 6.79
C ILE A 35 10.56 13.22 7.82
N ASP A 36 11.46 14.15 8.10
CA ASP A 36 12.50 13.97 9.14
C ASP A 36 11.91 13.72 10.52
N VAL A 37 10.87 14.47 10.86
CA VAL A 37 10.16 14.29 12.12
C VAL A 37 9.53 12.90 12.18
N ASN A 38 8.90 12.42 11.12
CA ASN A 38 8.34 11.06 11.05
C ASN A 38 9.41 9.99 11.12
N LEU A 39 10.55 10.16 10.45
CA LEU A 39 11.64 9.19 10.46
C LEU A 39 12.25 8.97 11.85
N ARG A 40 12.17 9.97 12.74
CA ARG A 40 12.58 9.86 14.15
C ARG A 40 11.56 9.19 15.07
N ARG A 41 10.32 9.00 14.59
CA ARG A 41 9.23 8.36 15.33
C ARG A 41 9.25 6.85 15.17
N SER A 42 8.72 6.14 16.16
CA SER A 42 8.36 4.72 16.01
C SER A 42 7.22 4.55 14.98
N VAL A 43 6.99 3.31 14.52
CA VAL A 43 5.89 3.02 13.59
C VAL A 43 4.54 3.39 14.20
N ASP A 44 4.30 3.03 15.47
CA ASP A 44 3.06 3.36 16.17
C ASP A 44 2.85 4.87 16.31
N GLU A 45 3.91 5.64 16.57
CA GLU A 45 3.83 7.10 16.64
C GLU A 45 3.53 7.74 15.27
N ARG A 46 4.06 7.19 14.17
CA ARG A 46 3.74 7.66 12.81
C ARG A 46 2.25 7.46 12.52
N LEU A 47 1.72 6.28 12.84
CA LEU A 47 0.33 5.92 12.58
C LEU A 47 -0.67 6.63 13.50
N ALA A 48 -0.33 6.82 14.77
CA ALA A 48 -1.14 7.61 15.69
C ALA A 48 -1.29 9.07 15.20
N ASN A 49 -0.24 9.64 14.60
CA ASN A 49 -0.33 10.98 14.01
C ASN A 49 -1.17 11.02 12.72
N LEU A 50 -1.16 9.94 11.92
CA LEU A 50 -2.02 9.81 10.76
C LEU A 50 -3.51 9.84 11.15
N GLN A 51 -3.88 9.18 12.24
CA GLN A 51 -5.26 9.15 12.74
C GLN A 51 -5.73 10.46 13.39
N ARG A 52 -4.81 11.36 13.79
CA ARG A 52 -5.14 12.66 14.42
C ARG A 52 -5.74 13.69 13.47
N PHE A 53 -5.56 13.53 12.16
CA PHE A 53 -6.07 14.46 11.16
C PHE A 53 -7.11 13.75 10.28
N PRO A 54 -8.38 13.69 10.70
CA PRO A 54 -9.42 13.12 9.86
C PRO A 54 -9.51 13.94 8.57
N SER A 55 -9.27 13.29 7.44
CA SER A 55 -9.44 13.94 6.14
C SER A 55 -10.90 14.41 6.00
N ALA A 56 -11.12 15.71 5.75
CA ALA A 56 -12.46 16.26 5.57
C ALA A 56 -13.19 15.55 4.41
N ARG A 57 -14.43 15.12 4.64
CA ARG A 57 -15.31 14.53 3.62
C ARG A 57 -15.94 15.62 2.75
N GLY A 58 -16.11 15.32 1.46
CA GLY A 58 -17.08 16.02 0.62
C GLY A 58 -18.52 15.61 0.99
N PRO A 59 -19.54 16.40 0.62
CA PRO A 59 -20.89 16.39 1.22
C PRO A 59 -21.78 15.17 0.86
N ARG A 60 -21.22 14.05 0.37
CA ARG A 60 -22.00 12.89 -0.14
C ARG A 60 -21.62 11.52 0.46
N ALA A 61 -20.75 11.45 1.45
CA ALA A 61 -20.50 10.20 2.16
C ALA A 61 -21.46 10.07 3.35
N ARG A 62 -22.22 8.97 3.46
CA ARG A 62 -22.99 8.61 4.68
C ARG A 62 -22.09 8.79 5.90
N ASP A 63 -22.61 9.29 7.02
CA ASP A 63 -21.94 9.27 8.35
C ASP A 63 -21.10 8.01 8.48
N GLY A 64 -19.79 8.17 8.45
CA GLY A 64 -18.89 7.04 8.28
C GLY A 64 -17.63 7.36 9.04
N GLU A 65 -17.33 6.43 9.90
CA GLU A 65 -16.33 6.51 10.94
C GLU A 65 -14.94 6.62 10.32
N VAL A 66 -14.05 7.22 11.10
CA VAL A 66 -12.61 7.22 10.80
C VAL A 66 -12.15 5.77 10.84
N THR A 67 -11.40 5.32 9.84
CA THR A 67 -10.86 3.95 9.84
C THR A 67 -9.95 3.74 11.05
N ASP A 68 -10.28 2.72 11.83
CA ASP A 68 -9.46 2.28 12.95
C ASP A 68 -8.40 1.31 12.43
N PHE A 69 -7.25 1.88 12.05
CA PHE A 69 -6.10 1.11 11.57
C PHE A 69 -5.61 0.11 12.61
N ALA A 70 -5.70 0.44 13.90
CA ALA A 70 -5.27 -0.46 14.96
C ALA A 70 -6.19 -1.68 15.03
N ALA A 71 -7.51 -1.46 15.07
CA ALA A 71 -8.49 -2.53 15.12
C ALA A 71 -8.39 -3.48 13.91
N LEU A 72 -8.35 -2.93 12.69
CA LEU A 72 -8.24 -3.75 11.47
C LEU A 72 -6.95 -4.58 11.45
N ILE A 73 -5.80 -3.96 11.75
CA ILE A 73 -4.50 -4.66 11.66
C ILE A 73 -4.37 -5.69 12.77
N GLN A 74 -4.81 -5.37 13.99
CA GLN A 74 -4.86 -6.35 15.08
C GLN A 74 -5.77 -7.52 14.73
N ARG A 75 -6.96 -7.27 14.16
CA ARG A 75 -7.87 -8.32 13.71
C ARG A 75 -7.25 -9.25 12.69
N LEU A 76 -6.58 -8.70 11.67
CA LEU A 76 -5.93 -9.51 10.64
C LEU A 76 -4.78 -10.35 11.24
N SER A 77 -3.95 -9.73 12.08
CA SER A 77 -2.82 -10.41 12.74
C SER A 77 -3.27 -11.46 13.75
N ASP A 78 -4.30 -11.20 14.56
CA ASP A 78 -4.81 -12.12 15.59
C ASP A 78 -5.50 -13.34 14.98
N ALA A 79 -6.07 -13.20 13.79
CA ALA A 79 -6.58 -14.31 13.00
C ALA A 79 -5.48 -15.12 12.28
N ALA A 80 -4.21 -14.76 12.46
CA ALA A 80 -3.06 -15.33 11.76
C ALA A 80 -3.26 -15.37 10.23
N ILE A 81 -3.82 -14.30 9.68
CA ILE A 81 -4.00 -14.12 8.24
C ILE A 81 -2.63 -13.79 7.62
N GLU A 82 -2.34 -14.43 6.51
CA GLU A 82 -1.16 -14.20 5.69
C GLU A 82 -1.45 -13.03 4.75
N PHE A 83 -0.96 -11.85 5.13
CA PHE A 83 -1.10 -10.62 4.37
C PHE A 83 0.17 -9.78 4.42
N ILE A 84 0.33 -8.92 3.42
CA ILE A 84 1.36 -7.87 3.34
C ILE A 84 0.63 -6.53 3.29
N LEU A 85 0.93 -5.65 4.23
CA LEU A 85 0.47 -4.27 4.23
C LEU A 85 1.05 -3.52 3.02
N ILE A 86 0.17 -2.87 2.27
CA ILE A 86 0.53 -2.06 1.10
C ILE A 86 -0.02 -0.63 1.26
N GLY A 87 0.02 0.14 0.18
CA GLY A 87 -0.72 1.39 0.08
C GLY A 87 -0.23 2.48 1.03
N GLY A 88 -1.15 3.34 1.47
CA GLY A 88 -0.81 4.53 2.26
C GLY A 88 -0.28 4.21 3.65
N VAL A 89 -0.86 3.21 4.33
CA VAL A 89 -0.40 2.81 5.66
C VAL A 89 1.02 2.24 5.59
N ALA A 90 1.34 1.42 4.58
CA ALA A 90 2.70 0.97 4.32
C ALA A 90 3.66 2.14 4.05
N ALA A 91 3.25 3.15 3.29
CA ALA A 91 4.07 4.34 3.08
C ALA A 91 4.33 5.11 4.40
N THR A 92 3.33 5.23 5.27
CA THR A 92 3.47 5.85 6.60
C THR A 92 4.39 5.06 7.52
N VAL A 93 4.35 3.72 7.46
CA VAL A 93 5.32 2.85 8.16
C VAL A 93 6.76 3.25 7.80
N HIS A 94 7.03 3.62 6.55
CA HIS A 94 8.36 4.06 6.11
C HIS A 94 8.66 5.54 6.40
N GLY A 95 7.68 6.35 6.81
CA GLY A 95 7.86 7.76 7.17
C GLY A 95 7.09 8.76 6.31
N SER A 96 6.27 8.31 5.36
CA SER A 96 5.42 9.21 4.56
C SER A 96 4.44 9.98 5.44
N VAL A 97 4.21 11.23 5.07
CA VAL A 97 3.29 12.16 5.74
C VAL A 97 1.97 12.29 5.01
N ARG A 98 1.79 11.54 3.91
CA ARG A 98 0.55 11.55 3.13
C ARG A 98 -0.59 10.92 3.93
N LEU A 99 -1.76 11.54 3.79
CA LEU A 99 -2.99 11.00 4.36
C LEU A 99 -3.45 9.79 3.56
N THR A 100 -3.92 8.76 4.27
CA THR A 100 -4.64 7.62 3.72
C THR A 100 -5.90 7.37 4.55
N ARG A 101 -6.86 6.66 3.97
CA ARG A 101 -8.18 6.44 4.59
C ARG A 101 -8.45 4.97 4.86
N ASP A 102 -7.83 4.09 4.11
CA ASP A 102 -8.03 2.66 4.10
C ASP A 102 -6.78 1.92 4.55
N VAL A 103 -7.01 0.71 5.05
CA VAL A 103 -5.98 -0.33 5.14
C VAL A 103 -5.98 -1.08 3.82
N ASP A 104 -4.85 -1.11 3.14
CA ASP A 104 -4.67 -1.89 1.92
C ASP A 104 -3.77 -3.09 2.21
N VAL A 105 -4.16 -4.30 1.77
CA VAL A 105 -3.32 -5.49 1.90
C VAL A 105 -3.31 -6.34 0.63
N VAL A 106 -2.19 -7.00 0.37
CA VAL A 106 -2.15 -8.18 -0.50
C VAL A 106 -2.23 -9.42 0.37
N TYR A 107 -3.07 -10.39 0.02
CA TYR A 107 -3.29 -11.59 0.83
C TYR A 107 -2.92 -12.88 0.08
N ALA A 108 -2.45 -13.89 0.82
CA ALA A 108 -2.25 -15.23 0.28
C ALA A 108 -3.61 -15.84 -0.12
N ARG A 109 -3.72 -16.42 -1.31
CA ARG A 109 -5.01 -16.91 -1.85
C ARG A 109 -5.25 -18.40 -1.65
N ASP A 110 -4.46 -19.06 -0.83
CA ASP A 110 -4.72 -20.44 -0.48
C ASP A 110 -6.04 -20.57 0.31
N SER A 111 -6.67 -21.74 0.23
CA SER A 111 -8.00 -21.94 0.81
C SER A 111 -8.05 -21.74 2.33
N ASN A 112 -6.93 -21.95 3.03
CA ASN A 112 -6.89 -21.80 4.49
C ASN A 112 -6.87 -20.32 4.87
N ASN A 113 -6.04 -19.52 4.20
CA ASN A 113 -6.01 -18.08 4.44
C ASN A 113 -7.34 -17.41 4.07
N VAL A 114 -7.96 -17.82 2.95
CA VAL A 114 -9.29 -17.32 2.55
C VAL A 114 -10.35 -17.60 3.63
N ARG A 115 -10.36 -18.79 4.24
CA ARG A 115 -11.27 -19.10 5.35
C ARG A 115 -11.05 -18.18 6.55
N LYS A 116 -9.79 -18.01 6.98
CA LYS A 116 -9.44 -17.11 8.08
C LYS A 116 -9.92 -15.68 7.83
N ILE A 117 -9.76 -15.17 6.62
CA ILE A 117 -10.24 -13.83 6.23
C ILE A 117 -11.75 -13.74 6.38
N CYS A 118 -12.51 -14.69 5.82
CA CYS A 118 -13.96 -14.69 5.90
C CYS A 118 -14.43 -14.71 7.38
N ASP A 119 -13.87 -15.61 8.19
CA ASP A 119 -14.24 -15.79 9.61
C ASP A 119 -13.89 -14.55 10.46
N ALA A 120 -12.74 -13.92 10.18
CA ALA A 120 -12.28 -12.75 10.92
C ALA A 120 -13.12 -11.49 10.59
N LEU A 121 -13.43 -11.32 9.31
CA LEU A 121 -14.13 -10.14 8.81
C LEU A 121 -15.64 -10.22 8.98
N GLU A 122 -16.27 -11.41 9.00
CA GLU A 122 -17.73 -11.56 9.21
C GLU A 122 -18.22 -10.77 10.45
N LYS A 123 -17.38 -10.71 11.50
CA LYS A 123 -17.65 -10.01 12.76
C LYS A 123 -17.76 -8.49 12.65
N ILE A 124 -17.29 -7.89 11.55
CA ILE A 124 -17.28 -6.44 11.30
C ILE A 124 -18.09 -6.07 10.06
N ARG A 125 -19.05 -6.92 9.67
CA ARG A 125 -20.08 -6.66 8.65
C ARG A 125 -19.48 -6.10 7.34
N PRO A 126 -18.61 -6.87 6.66
CA PRO A 126 -17.92 -6.39 5.48
C PRO A 126 -18.91 -6.24 4.32
N TYR A 127 -18.86 -5.10 3.64
CA TYR A 127 -19.73 -4.80 2.51
C TYR A 127 -18.96 -4.12 1.38
N LEU A 128 -19.34 -4.39 0.14
CA LEU A 128 -18.68 -3.79 -1.03
C LEU A 128 -18.80 -2.26 -1.01
N ARG A 129 -17.64 -1.58 -1.02
CA ARG A 129 -17.58 -0.12 -1.02
C ARG A 129 -18.21 0.43 -2.30
N GLY A 130 -19.14 1.36 -2.14
CA GLY A 130 -19.86 2.00 -3.26
C GLY A 130 -20.98 1.16 -3.89
N ALA A 131 -21.23 -0.07 -3.42
CA ALA A 131 -22.37 -0.86 -3.88
C ALA A 131 -23.71 -0.25 -3.44
N SER A 132 -24.74 -0.47 -4.26
CA SER A 132 -26.12 -0.07 -3.94
C SER A 132 -26.56 -0.65 -2.59
N LYS A 133 -27.40 0.10 -1.84
CA LYS A 133 -27.94 -0.39 -0.57
C LYS A 133 -28.74 -1.68 -0.81
N GLY A 134 -28.51 -2.71 -0.02
CA GLY A 134 -29.28 -3.95 -0.08
C GLY A 134 -28.91 -4.89 -1.22
N LEU A 135 -27.79 -4.66 -1.90
CA LEU A 135 -27.20 -5.67 -2.77
C LEU A 135 -26.89 -6.91 -1.93
N PRO A 136 -27.40 -8.11 -2.29
CA PRO A 136 -27.02 -9.33 -1.61
C PRO A 136 -25.52 -9.56 -1.79
N PHE A 137 -24.77 -9.40 -0.71
CA PHE A 137 -23.33 -9.61 -0.67
C PHE A 137 -22.97 -10.34 0.61
N ARG A 138 -22.11 -11.35 0.46
CA ARG A 138 -21.47 -12.07 1.55
C ARG A 138 -20.01 -12.24 1.16
N LEU A 139 -19.10 -11.89 2.07
CA LEU A 139 -17.70 -12.24 1.92
C LEU A 139 -17.52 -13.67 2.46
N ASP A 140 -17.52 -14.66 1.56
CA ASP A 140 -17.34 -16.07 1.88
C ASP A 140 -16.27 -16.72 0.96
N PRO A 141 -15.82 -17.95 1.26
CA PRO A 141 -14.76 -18.57 0.47
C PRO A 141 -15.06 -18.72 -1.03
N PRO A 142 -16.28 -19.13 -1.46
CA PRO A 142 -16.64 -19.14 -2.88
C PRO A 142 -16.51 -17.76 -3.53
N THR A 143 -17.01 -16.72 -2.87
CA THR A 143 -16.92 -15.33 -3.36
C THR A 143 -15.47 -14.88 -3.49
N MET A 144 -14.64 -15.10 -2.46
CA MET A 144 -13.21 -14.73 -2.45
C MET A 144 -12.36 -15.54 -3.43
N THR A 145 -12.76 -16.77 -3.74
CA THR A 145 -12.07 -17.58 -4.76
C THR A 145 -12.38 -17.04 -6.16
N ALA A 146 -13.64 -16.66 -6.41
CA ALA A 146 -14.09 -16.13 -7.69
C ALA A 146 -13.62 -14.68 -7.95
N GLY A 147 -13.54 -13.84 -6.91
CA GLY A 147 -13.06 -12.48 -7.00
C GLY A 147 -11.59 -12.33 -6.66
N LEU A 148 -10.88 -11.46 -7.37
CA LEU A 148 -9.46 -11.18 -7.10
C LEU A 148 -9.29 -10.11 -6.02
N ASN A 149 -10.01 -8.99 -6.17
CA ASN A 149 -9.86 -7.79 -5.36
C ASN A 149 -11.20 -7.38 -4.76
N PHE A 150 -11.18 -6.98 -3.50
CA PHE A 150 -12.37 -6.54 -2.76
C PHE A 150 -12.07 -5.22 -2.06
N THR A 151 -12.83 -4.17 -2.40
CA THR A 151 -12.85 -2.93 -1.65
C THR A 151 -14.03 -2.96 -0.69
N LEU A 152 -13.74 -2.96 0.60
CA LEU A 152 -14.72 -3.20 1.65
C LEU A 152 -14.88 -1.98 2.53
N THR A 153 -16.11 -1.71 2.92
CA THR A 153 -16.42 -0.91 4.11
C THR A 153 -16.88 -1.87 5.20
N THR A 154 -16.32 -1.70 6.40
CA THR A 154 -16.59 -2.50 7.59
C THR A 154 -16.93 -1.58 8.76
N ASP A 155 -17.33 -2.17 9.88
CA ASP A 155 -17.54 -1.43 11.13
C ASP A 155 -16.25 -0.84 11.72
N GLU A 156 -15.08 -1.31 11.30
CA GLU A 156 -13.77 -0.78 11.72
C GLU A 156 -13.17 0.16 10.67
N GLY A 157 -13.93 0.46 9.61
CA GLY A 157 -13.53 1.33 8.52
C GLY A 157 -13.25 0.59 7.22
N ASP A 158 -12.49 1.26 6.35
CA ASP A 158 -12.28 0.85 4.98
C ASP A 158 -11.05 -0.10 4.85
N LEU A 159 -11.27 -1.26 4.23
CA LEU A 159 -10.26 -2.31 4.00
C LEU A 159 -10.27 -2.75 2.54
N ASP A 160 -9.11 -2.75 1.89
CA ASP A 160 -8.92 -3.25 0.53
C ASP A 160 -8.09 -4.54 0.55
N LEU A 161 -8.70 -5.63 0.10
CA LEU A 161 -8.07 -6.95 -0.05
C LEU A 161 -7.70 -7.17 -1.52
N LEU A 162 -6.41 -7.19 -1.85
CA LEU A 162 -5.93 -7.42 -3.20
C LEU A 162 -5.32 -8.81 -3.34
N GLY A 163 -5.82 -9.60 -4.29
CA GLY A 163 -5.24 -10.90 -4.61
C GLY A 163 -3.95 -10.79 -5.41
N GLU A 164 -3.77 -9.66 -6.10
CA GLU A 164 -2.56 -9.30 -6.83
C GLU A 164 -2.41 -7.77 -6.87
N MET A 165 -1.18 -7.28 -6.71
CA MET A 165 -0.86 -5.86 -6.83
C MET A 165 -0.25 -5.55 -8.19
N THR A 166 -0.78 -4.53 -8.88
CA THR A 166 -0.19 -4.00 -10.12
C THR A 166 1.28 -3.62 -9.92
N GLY A 167 2.17 -4.17 -10.75
CA GLY A 167 3.61 -3.90 -10.69
C GLY A 167 4.37 -4.64 -9.57
N GLY A 168 3.68 -5.44 -8.75
CA GLY A 168 4.29 -6.20 -7.66
C GLY A 168 3.99 -7.69 -7.67
N GLY A 169 2.82 -8.09 -8.17
CA GLY A 169 2.39 -9.48 -8.25
C GLY A 169 1.63 -9.96 -7.02
N THR A 170 1.63 -11.28 -6.81
CA THR A 170 0.90 -11.96 -5.73
C THR A 170 1.61 -11.86 -4.38
N TYR A 171 0.96 -12.30 -3.31
CA TYR A 171 1.54 -12.39 -1.97
C TYR A 171 2.90 -13.12 -1.98
N GLU A 172 2.96 -14.28 -2.63
CA GLU A 172 4.14 -15.15 -2.65
C GLU A 172 5.31 -14.52 -3.41
N GLN A 173 5.02 -13.70 -4.43
CA GLN A 173 6.03 -12.99 -5.22
C GLN A 173 6.57 -11.76 -4.47
N LEU A 174 5.75 -11.16 -3.60
CA LEU A 174 6.10 -9.98 -2.82
C LEU A 174 6.83 -10.32 -1.52
N LEU A 175 6.46 -11.43 -0.87
CA LEU A 175 6.93 -11.84 0.44
C LEU A 175 8.47 -11.85 0.60
N PRO A 176 9.28 -12.35 -0.35
CA PRO A 176 10.73 -12.43 -0.18
C PRO A 176 11.43 -11.07 0.01
N ARG A 177 10.79 -9.98 -0.41
CA ARG A 177 11.31 -8.60 -0.29
C ARG A 177 10.48 -7.72 0.66
N ALA A 178 9.39 -8.26 1.20
CA ALA A 178 8.59 -7.59 2.21
C ALA A 178 9.40 -7.50 3.52
N VAL A 179 9.18 -6.42 4.26
CA VAL A 179 9.81 -6.19 5.55
C VAL A 179 8.87 -6.63 6.67
N ARG A 180 9.42 -7.27 7.69
CA ARG A 180 8.68 -7.60 8.92
C ARG A 180 8.69 -6.37 9.83
N ILE A 181 7.52 -5.95 10.28
CA ILE A 181 7.37 -4.78 11.16
C ILE A 181 6.61 -5.16 12.44
N GLU A 182 6.83 -4.38 13.48
CA GLU A 182 6.03 -4.41 14.71
C GLU A 182 5.18 -3.15 14.75
N MET A 183 3.87 -3.33 14.90
CA MET A 183 2.90 -2.24 15.02
C MET A 183 1.66 -2.70 15.79
N TYR A 184 1.11 -1.82 16.62
CA TYR A 184 -0.02 -2.07 17.51
C TYR A 184 0.14 -3.34 18.36
N GLY A 185 1.39 -3.63 18.75
CA GLY A 185 1.74 -4.84 19.51
C GLY A 185 1.58 -6.16 18.73
N ARG A 186 1.60 -6.11 17.39
CA ARG A 186 1.56 -7.27 16.50
C ARG A 186 2.68 -7.22 15.49
N THR A 187 3.05 -8.40 14.99
CA THR A 187 3.97 -8.54 13.86
C THR A 187 3.19 -8.79 12.59
N CYS A 188 3.50 -8.04 11.52
CA CYS A 188 2.98 -8.30 10.17
C CYS A 188 4.04 -7.99 9.12
N TYR A 189 3.78 -8.38 7.87
CA TYR A 189 4.59 -7.99 6.72
C TYR A 189 4.09 -6.67 6.15
N CYS A 190 5.02 -5.87 5.65
CA CYS A 190 4.77 -4.63 4.93
C CYS A 190 5.63 -4.62 3.67
N LEU A 191 5.15 -4.03 2.57
CA LEU A 191 6.02 -3.80 1.42
C LEU A 191 7.24 -2.98 1.83
N SER A 192 8.40 -3.34 1.29
CA SER A 192 9.58 -2.48 1.38
C SER A 192 9.34 -1.17 0.63
N ILE A 193 10.10 -0.14 1.01
CA ILE A 193 10.03 1.16 0.34
C ILE A 193 10.33 1.06 -1.16
N ASP A 194 11.26 0.20 -1.56
CA ASP A 194 11.58 -0.03 -2.97
C ASP A 194 10.43 -0.71 -3.72
N GLN A 195 9.74 -1.66 -3.09
CA GLN A 195 8.54 -2.25 -3.68
C GLN A 195 7.40 -1.22 -3.82
N LEU A 196 7.22 -0.31 -2.85
CA LEU A 196 6.23 0.76 -2.95
C LEU A 196 6.52 1.72 -4.11
N ILE A 197 7.78 2.13 -4.28
CA ILE A 197 8.23 2.98 -5.39
C ILE A 197 8.00 2.26 -6.73
N ALA A 198 8.41 0.99 -6.84
CA ALA A 198 8.23 0.20 -8.06
C ALA A 198 6.76 0.03 -8.44
N ALA A 199 5.89 -0.30 -7.47
CA ALA A 199 4.46 -0.46 -7.70
C ALA A 199 3.80 0.84 -8.20
N LYS A 200 4.17 1.98 -7.62
CA LYS A 200 3.66 3.29 -8.06
C LYS A 200 4.13 3.68 -9.46
N ARG A 201 5.40 3.43 -9.76
CA ARG A 201 5.96 3.65 -11.11
C ARG A 201 5.25 2.79 -12.15
N ALA A 202 4.98 1.52 -11.84
CA ALA A 202 4.24 0.61 -12.70
C ALA A 202 2.76 1.01 -12.87
N ALA A 203 2.12 1.55 -11.83
CA ALA A 203 0.74 2.04 -11.93
C ALA A 203 0.60 3.26 -12.84
N GLY A 204 1.63 4.10 -12.96
CA GLY A 204 1.73 5.17 -13.97
C GLY A 204 0.66 6.26 -13.86
N ARG A 205 -0.06 6.38 -12.74
CA ARG A 205 -1.12 7.38 -12.58
C ARG A 205 -0.48 8.75 -12.30
N PRO A 206 -0.99 9.86 -12.86
CA PRO A 206 -0.43 11.19 -12.61
C PRO A 206 -0.28 11.54 -11.12
N ARG A 207 -1.26 11.15 -10.29
CA ARG A 207 -1.24 11.32 -8.82
C ARG A 207 -0.14 10.55 -8.09
N ASP A 208 0.47 9.55 -8.72
CA ASP A 208 1.52 8.74 -8.11
C ASP A 208 2.90 9.42 -8.22
N ILE A 209 3.10 10.40 -9.10
CA ILE A 209 4.38 11.14 -9.25
C ILE A 209 4.82 11.76 -7.93
N ASP A 210 3.90 12.51 -7.33
CA ASP A 210 3.99 13.12 -6.01
C ASP A 210 4.41 12.12 -4.92
N ALA A 211 3.78 10.95 -4.92
CA ALA A 211 4.06 9.91 -3.94
C ALA A 211 5.39 9.20 -4.20
N ILE A 212 5.80 9.03 -5.45
CA ILE A 212 7.10 8.48 -5.82
C ILE A 212 8.21 9.43 -5.35
N ALA A 213 8.09 10.73 -5.62
CA ALA A 213 9.07 11.73 -5.20
C ALA A 213 9.28 11.72 -3.68
N GLU A 214 8.19 11.68 -2.90
CA GLU A 214 8.26 11.60 -1.44
C GLU A 214 8.92 10.30 -0.95
N LEU A 215 8.52 9.14 -1.50
CA LEU A 215 9.10 7.85 -1.12
C LEU A 215 10.58 7.75 -1.46
N GLU A 216 11.03 8.34 -2.57
CA GLU A 216 12.45 8.40 -2.90
C GLU A 216 13.24 9.27 -1.91
N ILE A 217 12.69 10.42 -1.49
CA ILE A 217 13.29 11.25 -0.43
C ILE A 217 13.40 10.46 0.89
N ILE A 218 12.33 9.75 1.27
CA ILE A 218 12.29 8.93 2.49
C ILE A 218 13.37 7.85 2.42
N ARG A 219 13.49 7.16 1.28
CA ARG A 219 14.51 6.13 1.05
C ARG A 219 15.91 6.71 1.18
N GLU A 220 16.19 7.83 0.52
CA GLU A 220 17.49 8.51 0.55
C GLU A 220 17.88 9.01 1.95
N ARG A 221 16.91 9.33 2.80
CA ARG A 221 17.14 9.78 4.19
C ARG A 221 17.30 8.63 5.15
N SER A 222 16.54 7.55 4.95
CA SER A 222 16.60 6.36 5.80
C SER A 222 17.93 5.60 5.65
N THR A 223 18.64 5.76 4.53
CA THR A 223 19.96 5.15 4.30
C THR A 223 21.13 5.97 4.86
N ARG A 224 20.88 7.23 5.29
CA ARG A 224 21.90 8.12 5.87
C ARG A 224 21.98 8.06 7.40
N THR A 225 21.05 7.35 8.03
CA THR A 225 20.95 7.17 9.49
C THR A 225 21.44 5.78 9.84
#